data_AF-A0A7C4M098-F1
#
_entry.id   AF-A0A7C4M098-F1
#
_cell.length_a   1.000
_cell.length_b   1.000
_cell.length_c   1.000
_cell.angle_alpha   90.00
_cell.angle_beta   90.00
_cell.angle_gamma   90.00
#
_symmetry.space_group_name_H-M   'P 1'
#
loop_
_entity.id
_entity.type
_entity.pdbx_description
1 polymer ?
#
loop_
_entity_poly.entity_id
_entity_poly.type
_entity_poly.pdbx_seq_one_letter_code
_entity_poly.pdbx_strand_id
1 'polypeptide(L)'
;MIHKNKKVIFNNYLQEILNISEKYLYEVFDKNQYDEFIKKISYIENLKDKKEIVKRFSEEYIQFVKKNFQKQYQETDEKIMNFINSSGKAIKIIWGDCFKVLKKMAPESIHLMITSPPYYNAREYSHWSNLNDYLNEMKKIITEAYRVLDNHRVFVFNIGDIFDNDNLITKAVWGKRRLPLGAYFIKIFEEVGFTFVDDFIWDKGEVQSERHKNKDKPYPFYQYPLNCYEHILIFHKHRLDKTRYPCPLCGTLKVNSNTQSEIGIMSWECKNTQCLKRSKSNRGKRFSLKTIMTQSNQKKENEISSTFINKWRRDIVRFNPVIKINSHGKNILGHTAPFPEDIPEFAIKMYSYPGELILDPFAGSFTTAIVAKKLGRIGIGIEINKSMFREAIIKNIYKHFEQPLFDDKINLFSELDCL
;
A
#
# COMPACT_ATOMS: atom_id res chain seq x y z
N MET A 1 23.87 39.07 -6.43
CA MET A 1 25.12 38.88 -5.65
C MET A 1 25.15 37.46 -5.12
N ILE A 2 25.98 36.60 -5.72
CA ILE A 2 26.14 35.20 -5.31
C ILE A 2 27.01 35.19 -4.05
N HIS A 3 26.41 34.94 -2.89
CA HIS A 3 27.17 34.79 -1.64
C HIS A 3 28.04 33.54 -1.70
N LYS A 4 29.36 33.74 -1.62
CA LYS A 4 30.37 32.69 -1.43
C LYS A 4 30.19 32.09 -0.03
N ASN A 5 29.30 31.10 0.12
CA ASN A 5 29.33 30.22 1.29
C ASN A 5 30.56 29.31 1.18
N LYS A 6 31.23 29.06 2.32
CA LYS A 6 32.34 28.09 2.43
C LYS A 6 31.88 26.77 1.81
N LYS A 7 32.45 26.39 0.66
CA LYS A 7 32.15 25.13 -0.01
C LYS A 7 32.59 24.00 0.90
N VAL A 8 31.67 23.13 1.30
CA VAL A 8 32.04 21.84 1.91
C VAL A 8 32.77 21.05 0.83
N ILE A 9 34.00 20.64 1.11
CA ILE A 9 34.86 19.91 0.16
C ILE A 9 34.90 18.45 0.61
N PHE A 10 34.46 17.57 -0.27
CA PHE A 10 34.57 16.12 -0.16
C PHE A 10 35.72 15.62 -1.05
N ASN A 11 36.45 14.60 -0.60
CA ASN A 11 37.62 14.07 -1.32
C ASN A 11 37.34 12.82 -2.20
N ASN A 12 36.09 12.58 -2.59
CA ASN A 12 35.70 11.41 -3.41
C ASN A 12 34.72 11.77 -4.55
N TYR A 13 34.16 10.76 -5.23
CA TYR A 13 33.20 10.93 -6.33
C TYR A 13 31.92 11.69 -5.93
N LEU A 14 31.59 11.77 -4.64
CA LEU A 14 30.48 12.59 -4.13
C LEU A 14 30.68 14.08 -4.47
N GLN A 15 31.92 14.58 -4.42
CA GLN A 15 32.19 15.98 -4.77
C GLN A 15 31.86 16.28 -6.23
N GLU A 16 32.11 15.33 -7.13
CA GLU A 16 31.74 15.45 -8.54
C GLU A 16 30.22 15.50 -8.72
N ILE A 17 29.49 14.61 -8.02
CA ILE A 17 28.02 14.61 -8.00
C ILE A 17 27.49 15.96 -7.53
N LEU A 18 28.01 16.49 -6.41
CA LEU A 18 27.58 17.75 -5.82
C LEU A 18 27.91 18.94 -6.71
N ASN A 19 29.13 19.01 -7.26
CA ASN A 19 29.53 20.09 -8.17
C ASN A 19 28.64 20.17 -9.42
N ILE A 20 28.32 19.01 -10.03
CA ILE A 20 27.43 18.98 -11.20
C ILE A 20 25.98 19.28 -10.82
N SER A 21 25.58 18.94 -9.60
CA SER A 21 24.19 19.02 -9.14
C SER A 21 23.85 20.31 -8.38
N GLU A 22 24.84 21.14 -8.02
CA GLU A 22 24.74 22.29 -7.11
C GLU A 22 23.54 23.19 -7.43
N LYS A 23 23.42 23.68 -8.66
CA LYS A 23 22.30 24.55 -9.05
C LYS A 23 20.94 23.88 -8.92
N TYR A 24 20.85 22.57 -9.22
CA TYR A 24 19.60 21.82 -9.17
C TYR A 24 19.22 21.46 -7.74
N LEU A 25 20.20 21.30 -6.85
CA LEU A 25 19.94 21.15 -5.42
C LEU A 25 19.28 22.42 -4.86
N TYR A 26 19.75 23.60 -5.27
CA TYR A 26 19.11 24.88 -4.89
C TYR A 26 17.75 25.14 -5.55
N GLU A 27 17.41 24.45 -6.66
CA GLU A 27 16.06 24.47 -7.23
C GLU A 27 15.06 23.66 -6.37
N VAL A 28 15.55 22.63 -5.65
CA VAL A 28 14.71 21.69 -4.89
C VAL A 28 14.70 21.99 -3.39
N PHE A 29 15.83 22.45 -2.85
CA PHE A 29 16.02 22.70 -1.43
C PHE A 29 16.26 24.18 -1.14
N ASP A 30 15.59 24.71 -0.13
CA ASP A 30 15.98 25.97 0.46
C ASP A 30 17.35 25.85 1.16
N LYS A 31 17.90 26.97 1.63
CA LYS A 31 19.23 27.00 2.24
C LYS A 31 19.35 26.08 3.46
N ASN A 32 18.35 26.07 4.34
CA ASN A 32 18.39 25.26 5.56
C ASN A 32 18.28 23.77 5.22
N GLN A 33 17.40 23.43 4.27
CA GLN A 33 17.24 22.07 3.75
C GLN A 33 18.51 21.57 3.07
N TYR A 34 19.18 22.42 2.29
CA TYR A 34 20.45 22.09 1.66
C TYR A 34 21.51 21.75 2.71
N ASP A 35 21.69 22.60 3.72
CA ASP A 35 22.68 22.37 4.78
C ASP A 35 22.36 21.10 5.60
N GLU A 36 21.07 20.84 5.91
CA GLU A 36 20.62 19.59 6.55
C GLU A 36 20.95 18.37 5.67
N PHE A 37 20.70 18.46 4.35
CA PHE A 37 20.98 17.39 3.40
C PHE A 37 22.49 17.09 3.29
N ILE A 38 23.33 18.12 3.16
CA ILE A 38 24.79 17.97 3.11
C ILE A 38 25.33 17.31 4.37
N LYS A 39 24.82 17.70 5.55
CA LYS A 39 25.19 17.06 6.81
C LYS A 39 24.79 15.58 6.81
N LYS A 40 23.61 15.25 6.29
CA LYS A 40 23.08 13.87 6.24
C LYS A 40 23.94 12.95 5.38
N ILE A 41 24.45 13.43 4.25
CA ILE A 41 25.25 12.62 3.31
C ILE A 41 26.74 12.59 3.64
N SER A 42 27.20 13.30 4.68
CA SER A 42 28.63 13.43 5.00
C SER A 42 29.35 12.08 5.20
N TYR A 43 28.67 11.07 5.73
CA TYR A 43 29.24 9.74 5.92
C TYR A 43 29.66 9.05 4.61
N ILE A 44 29.06 9.45 3.47
CA ILE A 44 29.34 8.89 2.14
C ILE A 44 30.75 9.27 1.67
N GLU A 45 31.37 10.33 2.22
CA GLU A 45 32.73 10.75 1.89
C GLU A 45 33.76 9.62 2.07
N ASN A 46 33.54 8.77 3.08
CA ASN A 46 34.45 7.68 3.42
C ASN A 46 34.36 6.50 2.44
N LEU A 47 33.36 6.49 1.55
CA LEU A 47 33.19 5.44 0.55
C LEU A 47 34.11 5.67 -0.66
N LYS A 48 34.63 4.57 -1.22
CA LYS A 48 35.53 4.57 -2.37
C LYS A 48 34.87 4.09 -3.66
N ASP A 49 33.95 3.12 -3.57
CA ASP A 49 33.27 2.56 -4.74
C ASP A 49 32.23 3.54 -5.33
N LYS A 50 32.36 3.86 -6.61
CA LYS A 50 31.48 4.83 -7.28
C LYS A 50 30.02 4.38 -7.31
N LYS A 51 29.75 3.09 -7.51
CA LYS A 51 28.37 2.58 -7.60
C LYS A 51 27.69 2.68 -6.24
N GLU A 52 28.39 2.34 -5.18
CA GLU A 52 27.90 2.47 -3.81
C GLU A 52 27.68 3.94 -3.43
N ILE A 53 28.58 4.85 -3.79
CA ILE A 53 28.38 6.30 -3.59
C ILE A 53 27.11 6.77 -4.29
N VAL A 54 26.93 6.43 -5.58
CA VAL A 54 25.73 6.81 -6.35
C VAL A 54 24.47 6.25 -5.72
N LYS A 55 24.51 4.98 -5.30
CA LYS A 55 23.38 4.32 -4.65
C LYS A 55 22.99 5.02 -3.35
N ARG A 56 23.95 5.20 -2.43
CA ARG A 56 23.71 5.84 -1.12
C ARG A 56 23.25 7.28 -1.27
N PHE A 57 23.88 8.05 -2.16
CA PHE A 57 23.45 9.42 -2.45
C PHE A 57 22.00 9.46 -2.97
N SER A 58 21.66 8.56 -3.90
CA SER A 58 20.31 8.50 -4.47
C SER A 58 19.27 8.11 -3.42
N GLU A 59 19.57 7.12 -2.59
CA GLU A 59 18.72 6.69 -1.47
C GLU A 59 18.49 7.84 -0.48
N GLU A 60 19.56 8.50 -0.02
CA GLU A 60 19.45 9.62 0.91
C GLU A 60 18.67 10.80 0.32
N TYR A 61 18.92 11.12 -0.95
CA TYR A 61 18.22 12.19 -1.66
C TYR A 61 16.71 11.91 -1.75
N ILE A 62 16.33 10.71 -2.19
CA ILE A 62 14.92 10.31 -2.32
C ILE A 62 14.23 10.37 -0.95
N GLN A 63 14.87 9.84 0.10
CA GLN A 63 14.32 9.88 1.45
C GLN A 63 14.19 11.30 1.99
N PHE A 64 15.15 12.18 1.67
CA PHE A 64 15.11 13.58 2.09
C PHE A 64 13.99 14.37 1.39
N VAL A 65 13.85 14.22 0.06
CA VAL A 65 12.74 14.79 -0.71
C VAL A 65 11.40 14.33 -0.15
N LYS A 66 11.26 13.02 0.11
CA LYS A 66 10.04 12.44 0.70
C LYS A 66 9.73 13.03 2.08
N LYS A 67 10.72 13.12 2.97
CA LYS A 67 10.55 13.73 4.30
C LYS A 67 10.13 15.20 4.20
N ASN A 68 10.69 15.95 3.26
CA ASN A 68 10.30 17.35 3.04
C ASN A 68 8.86 17.47 2.50
N PHE A 69 8.44 16.57 1.61
CA PHE A 69 7.05 16.49 1.18
C PHE A 69 6.12 16.19 2.36
N GLN A 70 6.47 15.23 3.22
CA GLN A 70 5.70 14.89 4.41
C GLN A 70 5.56 16.06 5.40
N LYS A 71 6.63 16.84 5.61
CA LYS A 71 6.63 18.03 6.50
C LYS A 71 5.63 19.12 6.07
N GLN A 72 5.11 19.11 4.84
CA GLN A 72 4.14 20.09 4.36
C GLN A 72 2.74 19.89 4.95
N TYR A 73 2.49 18.78 5.65
CA TYR A 73 1.19 18.41 6.18
C TYR A 73 1.14 18.59 7.71
N GLN A 74 0.24 19.47 8.17
CA GLN A 74 0.18 19.90 9.59
C GLN A 74 -0.57 18.93 10.52
N GLU A 75 -1.46 18.07 10.00
CA GLU A 75 -2.37 17.25 10.83
C GLU A 75 -1.81 15.88 11.26
N THR A 76 -0.49 15.68 11.18
CA THR A 76 0.13 14.38 11.51
C THR A 76 0.28 14.18 13.02
N ASP A 77 -0.10 13.02 13.54
CA ASP A 77 0.05 12.65 14.96
C ASP A 77 1.35 11.87 15.19
N GLU A 78 2.29 12.47 15.92
CA GLU A 78 3.59 11.87 16.22
C GLU A 78 3.48 10.55 16.99
N LYS A 79 2.46 10.37 17.84
CA LYS A 79 2.26 9.15 18.61
C LYS A 79 1.96 7.98 17.66
N ILE A 80 1.07 8.20 16.69
CA ILE A 80 0.73 7.21 15.66
C ILE A 80 1.96 6.90 14.81
N MET A 81 2.68 7.93 14.35
CA MET A 81 3.86 7.72 13.50
C MET A 81 5.00 7.02 14.23
N ASN A 82 5.26 7.36 15.49
CA ASN A 82 6.26 6.68 16.31
C ASN A 82 5.87 5.23 16.56
N PHE A 83 4.58 4.95 16.80
CA PHE A 83 4.09 3.58 16.93
C PHE A 83 4.25 2.79 15.64
N ILE A 84 3.89 3.36 14.49
CA ILE A 84 4.02 2.70 13.17
C ILE A 84 5.49 2.45 12.80
N ASN A 85 6.38 3.38 13.15
CA ASN A 85 7.81 3.29 12.84
C ASN A 85 8.65 2.59 13.93
N SER A 86 8.06 2.24 15.07
CA SER A 86 8.79 1.57 16.16
C SER A 86 9.46 0.28 15.68
N SER A 87 10.67 0.03 16.17
CA SER A 87 11.47 -1.13 15.80
C SER A 87 10.85 -2.43 16.33
N GLY A 88 11.03 -3.51 15.58
CA GLY A 88 10.51 -4.85 15.89
C GLY A 88 9.64 -5.38 14.75
N LYS A 89 9.84 -6.66 14.38
CA LYS A 89 9.03 -7.36 13.37
C LYS A 89 7.68 -7.80 13.95
N ALA A 90 6.98 -6.87 14.61
CA ALA A 90 5.72 -7.12 15.29
C ALA A 90 4.54 -6.66 14.43
N ILE A 91 3.40 -7.33 14.57
CA ILE A 91 2.11 -6.86 14.05
C ILE A 91 1.69 -5.62 14.83
N LYS A 92 1.23 -4.57 14.14
CA LYS A 92 0.82 -3.31 14.77
C LYS A 92 -0.69 -3.20 14.73
N ILE A 93 -1.29 -3.20 15.91
CA ILE A 93 -2.74 -3.12 16.10
C ILE A 93 -3.07 -1.69 16.52
N ILE A 94 -3.90 -1.00 15.73
CA ILE A 94 -4.43 0.32 16.08
C ILE A 94 -5.93 0.17 16.34
N TRP A 95 -6.35 0.46 17.56
CA TRP A 95 -7.75 0.50 17.93
C TRP A 95 -8.31 1.88 17.65
N GLY A 96 -9.25 2.02 16.72
CA GLY A 96 -9.80 3.32 16.35
C GLY A 96 -10.61 3.32 15.07
N ASP A 97 -11.27 4.44 14.82
CA ASP A 97 -11.94 4.71 13.54
C ASP A 97 -10.91 4.91 12.42
N CYS A 98 -11.03 4.15 11.33
CA CYS A 98 -10.04 4.15 10.26
C CYS A 98 -9.88 5.52 9.57
N PHE A 99 -10.96 6.28 9.40
CA PHE A 99 -10.90 7.61 8.80
C PHE A 99 -10.11 8.57 9.70
N LYS A 100 -10.40 8.60 11.00
CA LYS A 100 -9.67 9.43 11.98
C LYS A 100 -8.20 9.05 12.09
N VAL A 101 -7.89 7.75 12.10
CA VAL A 101 -6.50 7.26 12.17
C VAL A 101 -5.75 7.63 10.89
N LEU A 102 -6.29 7.32 9.71
CA LEU A 102 -5.65 7.65 8.44
C LEU A 102 -5.41 9.15 8.30
N LYS A 103 -6.38 9.99 8.67
CA LYS A 103 -6.26 11.46 8.65
C LYS A 103 -5.05 11.95 9.44
N LYS A 104 -4.72 11.28 10.54
CA LYS A 104 -3.57 11.60 11.41
C LYS A 104 -2.25 10.95 10.99
N MET A 105 -2.25 10.03 10.02
CA MET A 105 -1.03 9.44 9.50
C MET A 105 -0.31 10.40 8.55
N ALA A 106 1.01 10.35 8.51
CA ALA A 106 1.80 11.11 7.54
C ALA A 106 1.46 10.67 6.10
N PRO A 107 1.48 11.59 5.11
CA PRO A 107 1.32 11.21 3.72
C PRO A 107 2.49 10.33 3.27
N GLU A 108 2.27 9.52 2.23
CA GLU A 108 3.31 8.66 1.65
C GLU A 108 4.08 7.79 2.68
N SER A 109 3.45 7.37 3.76
CA SER A 109 4.08 6.64 4.86
C SER A 109 3.92 5.12 4.80
N ILE A 110 3.02 4.62 3.95
CA ILE A 110 2.69 3.19 3.84
C ILE A 110 3.11 2.65 2.46
N HIS A 111 3.68 1.44 2.42
CA HIS A 111 4.26 0.91 1.19
C HIS A 111 3.30 0.05 0.36
N LEU A 112 2.28 -0.53 1.00
CA LEU A 112 1.24 -1.33 0.36
C LEU A 112 -0.02 -1.31 1.24
N MET A 113 -1.19 -1.24 0.61
CA MET A 113 -2.47 -1.44 1.29
C MET A 113 -3.18 -2.67 0.73
N ILE A 114 -3.72 -3.51 1.62
CA ILE A 114 -4.63 -4.60 1.28
C ILE A 114 -5.81 -4.52 2.22
N THR A 115 -7.03 -4.58 1.69
CA THR A 115 -8.21 -4.61 2.55
C THR A 115 -9.40 -5.26 1.88
N SER A 116 -10.42 -5.52 2.69
CA SER A 116 -11.80 -5.74 2.28
C SER A 116 -12.66 -4.81 3.13
N PRO A 117 -13.40 -3.86 2.54
CA PRO A 117 -14.17 -2.91 3.34
C PRO A 117 -15.30 -3.62 4.09
N PRO A 118 -15.83 -3.02 5.16
CA PRO A 118 -17.13 -3.42 5.69
C PRO A 118 -18.16 -3.30 4.58
N TYR A 119 -18.93 -4.37 4.35
CA TYR A 119 -19.94 -4.39 3.30
C TYR A 119 -21.15 -3.56 3.75
N TYR A 120 -21.79 -2.87 2.81
CA TYR A 120 -22.96 -2.02 3.06
C TYR A 120 -24.04 -2.72 3.89
N ASN A 121 -24.26 -4.02 3.65
CA ASN A 121 -25.27 -4.82 4.31
C ASN A 121 -24.75 -5.74 5.43
N ALA A 122 -23.51 -5.55 5.88
CA ALA A 122 -22.94 -6.31 6.98
C ALA A 122 -23.58 -5.89 8.31
N ARG A 123 -24.46 -6.72 8.86
CA ARG A 123 -25.27 -6.39 10.05
C ARG A 123 -24.49 -5.92 11.29
N GLU A 124 -23.25 -6.37 11.45
CA GLU A 124 -22.42 -6.01 12.61
C GLU A 124 -21.77 -4.63 12.50
N TYR A 125 -21.69 -4.09 11.28
CA TYR A 125 -21.06 -2.80 10.97
C TYR A 125 -22.01 -1.82 10.27
N SER A 126 -23.19 -2.26 9.83
CA SER A 126 -24.12 -1.46 9.04
C SER A 126 -24.75 -0.36 9.89
N HIS A 127 -24.24 0.85 9.75
CA HIS A 127 -24.81 2.06 10.35
C HIS A 127 -25.30 3.05 9.27
N TRP A 128 -25.09 2.75 7.99
CA TRP A 128 -25.48 3.58 6.87
C TRP A 128 -26.99 3.49 6.59
N SER A 129 -27.63 4.65 6.39
CA SER A 129 -29.07 4.70 6.10
C SER A 129 -29.39 4.31 4.66
N ASN A 130 -28.49 4.61 3.72
CA ASN A 130 -28.65 4.32 2.30
C ASN A 130 -27.28 4.07 1.63
N LEU A 131 -27.30 3.59 0.38
CA LEU A 131 -26.09 3.28 -0.38
C LEU A 131 -25.20 4.51 -0.61
N ASN A 132 -25.76 5.70 -0.81
CA ASN A 132 -24.97 6.92 -1.04
C ASN A 132 -24.17 7.30 0.21
N ASP A 133 -24.74 7.17 1.41
CA ASP A 133 -24.02 7.45 2.66
C ASP A 133 -22.78 6.56 2.78
N TYR A 134 -22.95 5.26 2.50
CA TYR A 134 -21.85 4.29 2.47
C TYR A 134 -20.77 4.68 1.46
N LEU A 135 -21.14 4.91 0.21
CA LEU A 135 -20.17 5.25 -0.85
C LEU A 135 -19.45 6.58 -0.56
N ASN A 136 -20.15 7.56 0.01
CA ASN A 136 -19.57 8.86 0.40
C ASN A 136 -18.57 8.72 1.55
N GLU A 137 -18.87 7.90 2.55
CA GLU A 137 -17.92 7.62 3.63
C GLU A 137 -16.70 6.87 3.12
N MET A 138 -16.90 5.83 2.30
CA MET A 138 -15.81 5.10 1.67
C MET A 138 -14.93 6.01 0.82
N LYS A 139 -15.51 6.96 0.07
CA LYS A 139 -14.74 7.96 -0.70
C LYS A 139 -13.84 8.80 0.20
N LYS A 140 -14.31 9.22 1.38
CA LYS A 140 -13.48 9.97 2.36
C LYS A 140 -12.31 9.13 2.86
N ILE A 141 -12.55 7.87 3.21
CA ILE A 141 -11.51 6.94 3.65
C ILE A 141 -10.49 6.68 2.53
N ILE A 142 -10.95 6.42 1.31
CA ILE A 142 -10.09 6.18 0.15
C ILE A 142 -9.26 7.43 -0.20
N THR A 143 -9.79 8.64 0.02
CA THR A 143 -9.04 9.90 -0.14
C THR A 143 -7.86 9.95 0.83
N GLU A 144 -8.07 9.64 2.10
CA GLU A 144 -6.98 9.58 3.09
C GLU A 144 -6.02 8.43 2.81
N ALA A 145 -6.52 7.27 2.34
CA ALA A 145 -5.68 6.17 1.92
C ALA A 145 -4.78 6.55 0.73
N TYR A 146 -5.28 7.30 -0.26
CA TYR A 146 -4.46 7.84 -1.35
C TYR A 146 -3.35 8.73 -0.80
N ARG A 147 -3.66 9.62 0.15
CA ARG A 147 -2.65 10.50 0.75
C ARG A 147 -1.56 9.70 1.48
N VAL A 148 -1.97 8.74 2.31
CA VAL A 148 -1.10 7.93 3.18
C VAL A 148 -0.25 6.91 2.42
N LEU A 149 -0.76 6.31 1.34
CA LEU A 149 -0.01 5.36 0.52
C LEU A 149 1.19 6.07 -0.14
N ASP A 150 2.36 5.46 -0.17
CA ASP A 150 3.57 5.99 -0.79
C ASP A 150 3.41 6.16 -2.31
N ASN A 151 4.11 7.12 -2.90
CA ASN A 151 3.96 7.38 -4.33
C ASN A 151 4.46 6.18 -5.14
N HIS A 152 3.81 5.92 -6.28
CA HIS A 152 4.07 4.76 -7.14
C HIS A 152 3.86 3.38 -6.48
N ARG A 153 3.07 3.31 -5.40
CA ARG A 153 2.67 2.05 -4.75
C ARG A 153 1.26 1.60 -5.14
N VAL A 154 0.88 0.44 -4.62
CA VAL A 154 -0.32 -0.31 -4.96
C VAL A 154 -1.29 -0.34 -3.79
N PHE A 155 -2.58 -0.30 -4.08
CA PHE A 155 -3.66 -0.66 -3.18
C PHE A 155 -4.41 -1.85 -3.80
N VAL A 156 -4.41 -2.99 -3.11
CA VAL A 156 -5.23 -4.17 -3.44
C VAL A 156 -6.52 -4.15 -2.64
N PHE A 157 -7.66 -4.17 -3.31
CA PHE A 157 -8.98 -3.99 -2.70
C PHE A 157 -9.90 -5.17 -3.04
N ASN A 158 -10.21 -6.00 -2.05
CA ASN A 158 -11.13 -7.11 -2.21
C ASN A 158 -12.58 -6.67 -1.98
N ILE A 159 -13.46 -6.88 -2.95
CA ILE A 159 -14.88 -6.56 -2.83
C ILE A 159 -15.76 -7.49 -3.66
N GLY A 160 -16.83 -7.98 -3.07
CA GLY A 160 -17.88 -8.73 -3.74
C GLY A 160 -19.11 -7.85 -3.98
N ASP A 161 -19.77 -8.09 -5.10
CA ASP A 161 -21.11 -7.55 -5.29
C ASP A 161 -22.09 -8.16 -4.28
N ILE A 162 -23.09 -7.38 -3.88
CA ILE A 162 -24.12 -7.84 -2.96
C ILE A 162 -25.49 -7.78 -3.60
N PHE A 163 -26.40 -8.57 -3.08
CA PHE A 163 -27.80 -8.48 -3.44
C PHE A 163 -28.55 -7.78 -2.31
N ASP A 164 -28.99 -6.56 -2.56
CA ASP A 164 -29.61 -5.70 -1.56
C ASP A 164 -30.45 -4.58 -2.19
N ASN A 165 -30.97 -3.67 -1.36
CA ASN A 165 -31.65 -2.45 -1.77
C ASN A 165 -30.77 -1.23 -1.51
N ASP A 166 -30.89 -0.22 -2.36
CA ASP A 166 -30.17 1.05 -2.19
C ASP A 166 -30.65 1.86 -0.99
N ASN A 167 -31.87 1.56 -0.53
CA ASN A 167 -32.62 2.29 0.49
C ASN A 167 -32.76 3.80 0.22
N LEU A 168 -32.73 4.21 -1.05
CA LEU A 168 -32.92 5.61 -1.48
C LEU A 168 -34.39 6.05 -1.48
N ILE A 169 -35.29 5.16 -1.91
CA ILE A 169 -36.73 5.47 -2.07
C ILE A 169 -37.58 4.45 -1.30
N THR A 170 -37.27 3.15 -1.39
CA THR A 170 -38.05 2.08 -0.76
C THR A 170 -37.23 1.34 0.31
N LYS A 171 -37.78 1.21 1.52
CA LYS A 171 -37.18 0.47 2.64
C LYS A 171 -37.66 -0.98 2.70
N ALA A 172 -37.65 -1.68 1.58
CA ALA A 172 -38.07 -3.08 1.55
C ALA A 172 -37.04 -3.96 2.28
N VAL A 173 -37.53 -4.97 3.03
CA VAL A 173 -36.66 -5.87 3.82
C VAL A 173 -35.87 -6.84 2.94
N TRP A 174 -36.41 -7.20 1.77
CA TRP A 174 -35.77 -8.11 0.82
C TRP A 174 -35.07 -7.32 -0.28
N GLY A 175 -33.77 -7.59 -0.50
CA GLY A 175 -33.01 -7.07 -1.63
C GLY A 175 -33.73 -7.34 -2.95
N LYS A 176 -33.80 -6.34 -3.83
CA LYS A 176 -34.51 -6.45 -5.12
C LYS A 176 -33.56 -6.52 -6.31
N ARG A 177 -32.27 -6.20 -6.11
CA ARG A 177 -31.28 -6.16 -7.18
C ARG A 177 -29.88 -6.47 -6.69
N ARG A 178 -28.98 -6.72 -7.65
CA ARG A 178 -27.54 -6.75 -7.40
C ARG A 178 -27.00 -5.32 -7.36
N LEU A 179 -26.20 -5.02 -6.35
CA LEU A 179 -25.42 -3.80 -6.21
C LEU A 179 -24.00 -4.12 -6.71
N PRO A 180 -23.57 -3.54 -7.84
CA PRO A 180 -22.26 -3.78 -8.43
C PRO A 180 -21.19 -2.98 -7.67
N LEU A 181 -20.91 -3.36 -6.42
CA LEU A 181 -19.98 -2.65 -5.55
C LEU A 181 -18.59 -2.55 -6.20
N GLY A 182 -18.12 -3.59 -6.90
CA GLY A 182 -16.85 -3.54 -7.63
C GLY A 182 -16.78 -2.34 -8.57
N ALA A 183 -17.81 -2.14 -9.40
CA ALA A 183 -17.88 -1.01 -10.33
C ALA A 183 -17.94 0.35 -9.62
N TYR A 184 -18.69 0.46 -8.52
CA TYR A 184 -18.78 1.70 -7.75
C TYR A 184 -17.44 2.07 -7.11
N PHE A 185 -16.72 1.09 -6.57
CA PHE A 185 -15.41 1.32 -5.98
C PHE A 185 -14.37 1.68 -7.04
N ILE A 186 -14.34 1.02 -8.21
CA ILE A 186 -13.45 1.41 -9.31
C ILE A 186 -13.63 2.90 -9.62
N LYS A 187 -14.88 3.35 -9.78
CA LYS A 187 -15.21 4.76 -10.04
C LYS A 187 -14.70 5.69 -8.93
N ILE A 188 -14.94 5.34 -7.67
CA ILE A 188 -14.49 6.15 -6.51
C ILE A 188 -12.96 6.25 -6.47
N PHE A 189 -12.25 5.13 -6.67
CA PHE A 189 -10.79 5.11 -6.66
C PHE A 189 -10.22 6.01 -7.77
N GLU A 190 -10.75 5.93 -8.99
CA GLU A 190 -10.32 6.79 -10.11
C GLU A 190 -10.62 8.28 -9.86
N GLU A 191 -11.78 8.60 -9.29
CA GLU A 191 -12.12 9.98 -8.92
C GLU A 191 -11.19 10.58 -7.85
N VAL A 192 -10.70 9.75 -6.93
CA VAL A 192 -9.72 10.15 -5.90
C VAL A 192 -8.32 10.34 -6.51
N GLY A 193 -8.03 9.69 -7.63
CA GLY A 193 -6.77 9.82 -8.36
C GLY A 193 -5.90 8.57 -8.37
N PHE A 194 -6.41 7.43 -7.90
CA PHE A 194 -5.81 6.14 -8.22
C PHE A 194 -6.03 5.80 -9.71
N THR A 195 -5.20 4.91 -10.24
CA THR A 195 -5.40 4.31 -11.57
C THR A 195 -5.83 2.87 -11.37
N PHE A 196 -6.99 2.49 -11.91
CA PHE A 196 -7.37 1.09 -12.00
C PHE A 196 -6.45 0.35 -12.98
N VAL A 197 -5.90 -0.79 -12.57
CA VAL A 197 -4.92 -1.54 -13.36
C VAL A 197 -5.45 -2.90 -13.76
N ASP A 198 -6.04 -3.64 -12.82
CA ASP A 198 -6.45 -5.02 -13.05
C ASP A 198 -7.56 -5.46 -12.08
N ASP A 199 -8.27 -6.52 -12.47
CA ASP A 199 -9.32 -7.17 -11.68
C ASP A 199 -9.11 -8.67 -11.69
N PHE A 200 -8.58 -9.21 -10.60
CA PHE A 200 -8.50 -10.65 -10.41
C PHE A 200 -9.80 -11.16 -9.82
N ILE A 201 -10.43 -12.12 -10.49
CA ILE A 201 -11.65 -12.76 -10.02
C ILE A 201 -11.28 -13.91 -9.09
N TRP A 202 -11.60 -13.75 -7.81
CA TRP A 202 -11.54 -14.83 -6.85
C TRP A 202 -12.78 -15.71 -7.00
N ASP A 203 -12.63 -16.88 -7.61
CA ASP A 203 -13.65 -17.93 -7.64
C ASP A 203 -13.69 -18.64 -6.28
N LYS A 204 -14.77 -18.42 -5.52
CA LYS A 204 -15.03 -19.04 -4.22
C LYS A 204 -15.47 -20.49 -4.33
N GLY A 205 -15.76 -20.97 -5.54
CA GLY A 205 -16.36 -22.28 -5.79
C GLY A 205 -17.87 -22.28 -5.52
N GLU A 206 -18.39 -23.44 -5.11
CA GLU A 206 -19.82 -23.64 -4.93
C GLU A 206 -20.34 -22.92 -3.68
N VAL A 207 -21.27 -21.99 -3.89
CA VAL A 207 -21.86 -21.18 -2.83
C VAL A 207 -23.08 -21.88 -2.26
N GLN A 208 -23.03 -22.25 -0.98
CA GLN A 208 -24.19 -22.75 -0.24
C GLN A 208 -25.06 -21.58 0.26
N SER A 209 -25.71 -20.85 -0.66
CA SER A 209 -26.64 -19.77 -0.32
C SER A 209 -28.03 -20.03 -0.90
N GLU A 210 -29.03 -20.04 -0.03
CA GLU A 210 -30.45 -20.17 -0.40
C GLU A 210 -31.09 -18.83 -0.77
N ARG A 211 -30.40 -17.69 -0.54
CA ARG A 211 -30.98 -16.33 -0.68
C ARG A 211 -31.36 -15.95 -2.11
N HIS A 212 -30.90 -16.71 -3.10
CA HIS A 212 -31.13 -16.48 -4.54
C HIS A 212 -31.86 -17.64 -5.23
N LYS A 213 -32.53 -18.52 -4.48
CA LYS A 213 -33.33 -19.58 -5.12
C LYS A 213 -34.71 -19.07 -5.48
N ASN A 214 -35.04 -19.16 -6.77
CA ASN A 214 -36.42 -19.08 -7.25
C ASN A 214 -37.20 -20.32 -6.83
N LYS A 215 -37.49 -20.51 -5.53
CA LYS A 215 -38.33 -21.58 -4.93
C LYS A 215 -38.67 -22.75 -5.89
N ASP A 216 -37.66 -23.49 -6.33
CA ASP A 216 -37.73 -24.64 -7.23
C ASP A 216 -38.68 -24.51 -8.45
N LYS A 217 -38.75 -23.33 -9.08
CA LYS A 217 -39.55 -23.10 -10.30
C LYS A 217 -38.66 -23.19 -11.55
N PRO A 218 -38.57 -24.36 -12.22
CA PRO A 218 -37.71 -24.59 -13.39
C PRO A 218 -38.35 -24.05 -14.68
N TYR A 219 -38.91 -22.84 -14.63
CA TYR A 219 -39.56 -22.20 -15.78
C TYR A 219 -38.70 -21.05 -16.33
N PRO A 220 -38.86 -20.69 -17.62
CA PRO A 220 -38.24 -19.51 -18.22
C PRO A 220 -38.53 -18.21 -17.42
N PHE A 221 -37.79 -17.14 -17.73
CA PHE A 221 -37.61 -15.87 -16.98
C PHE A 221 -36.37 -15.86 -16.05
N TYR A 222 -36.16 -14.78 -15.29
CA TYR A 222 -34.89 -14.51 -14.60
C TYR A 222 -34.64 -15.49 -13.45
N GLN A 223 -33.66 -16.38 -13.63
CA GLN A 223 -33.11 -17.24 -12.59
C GLN A 223 -31.92 -16.52 -11.95
N TYR A 224 -31.99 -16.23 -10.65
CA TYR A 224 -30.94 -15.48 -9.98
C TYR A 224 -29.65 -16.32 -9.89
N PRO A 225 -28.53 -15.87 -10.48
CA PRO A 225 -27.26 -16.58 -10.33
C PRO A 225 -26.75 -16.45 -8.90
N LEU A 226 -26.12 -17.52 -8.39
CA LEU A 226 -25.41 -17.48 -7.12
C LEU A 226 -24.15 -16.62 -7.26
N ASN A 227 -23.87 -15.79 -6.26
CA ASN A 227 -22.65 -15.00 -6.27
C ASN A 227 -21.42 -15.84 -5.83
N CYS A 228 -20.77 -16.47 -6.80
CA CYS A 228 -19.63 -17.37 -6.58
C CYS A 228 -18.25 -16.70 -6.61
N TYR A 229 -18.18 -15.38 -6.76
CA TYR A 229 -16.88 -14.71 -6.85
C TYR A 229 -16.82 -13.39 -6.08
N GLU A 230 -15.60 -12.89 -5.91
CA GLU A 230 -15.29 -11.53 -5.47
C GLU A 230 -14.20 -10.96 -6.37
N HIS A 231 -14.14 -9.63 -6.43
CA HIS A 231 -13.13 -8.88 -7.15
C HIS A 231 -11.93 -8.63 -6.24
N ILE A 232 -10.73 -8.88 -6.73
CA ILE A 232 -9.46 -8.42 -6.15
C ILE A 232 -8.94 -7.33 -7.09
N LEU A 233 -9.35 -6.10 -6.80
CA LEU A 233 -9.06 -4.94 -7.63
C LEU A 233 -7.67 -4.40 -7.33
N ILE A 234 -6.90 -4.08 -8.38
CA ILE A 234 -5.55 -3.55 -8.29
C ILE A 234 -5.55 -2.08 -8.70
N PHE A 235 -5.15 -1.22 -7.77
CA PHE A 235 -5.05 0.22 -7.99
C PHE A 235 -3.63 0.72 -7.79
N HIS A 236 -3.14 1.55 -8.70
CA HIS A 236 -1.85 2.22 -8.56
C HIS A 236 -2.03 3.68 -8.15
N LYS A 237 -1.19 4.16 -7.22
CA LYS A 237 -1.06 5.58 -6.91
C LYS A 237 0.04 6.21 -7.76
N HIS A 238 -0.29 7.19 -8.58
CA HIS A 238 0.68 8.00 -9.32
C HIS A 238 0.42 9.49 -9.10
N ARG A 239 0.93 10.04 -7.99
CA ARG A 239 0.93 11.49 -7.75
C ARG A 239 1.94 12.12 -8.70
N LEU A 240 1.53 13.18 -9.39
CA LEU A 240 2.44 13.98 -10.20
C LEU A 240 3.50 14.64 -9.32
N ASP A 241 4.72 14.12 -9.42
CA ASP A 241 5.91 14.69 -8.81
C ASP A 241 6.86 15.22 -9.89
N LYS A 242 7.10 16.53 -9.88
CA LYS A 242 7.99 17.22 -10.82
C LYS A 242 9.42 17.35 -10.29
N THR A 243 9.71 16.80 -9.11
CA THR A 243 11.05 16.85 -8.50
C THR A 243 12.06 16.13 -9.36
N ARG A 244 13.23 16.75 -9.56
CA ARG A 244 14.35 16.14 -10.28
C ARG A 244 14.93 15.02 -9.44
N TYR A 245 15.14 13.84 -10.03
CA TYR A 245 15.75 12.71 -9.33
C TYR A 245 17.18 12.41 -9.84
N PRO A 246 18.09 11.96 -8.97
CA PRO A 246 19.45 11.57 -9.33
C PRO A 246 19.46 10.50 -10.42
N CYS A 247 20.36 10.65 -11.39
CA CYS A 247 20.57 9.60 -12.37
C CYS A 247 21.05 8.30 -11.68
N PRO A 248 20.39 7.14 -11.89
CA PRO A 248 20.76 5.90 -11.21
C PRO A 248 22.12 5.33 -11.63
N LEU A 249 22.79 5.95 -12.60
CA LEU A 249 24.12 5.54 -13.05
C LEU A 249 25.23 6.45 -12.53
N CYS A 250 25.04 7.78 -12.55
CA CYS A 250 26.09 8.74 -12.17
C CYS A 250 25.73 9.61 -10.96
N GLY A 251 24.54 9.46 -10.38
CA GLY A 251 24.10 10.22 -9.20
C GLY A 251 23.75 11.69 -9.46
N THR A 252 24.09 12.25 -10.62
CA THR A 252 23.91 13.70 -10.84
C THR A 252 22.45 14.08 -11.10
N LEU A 253 22.06 15.29 -10.70
CA LEU A 253 20.76 15.92 -11.00
C LEU A 253 20.74 16.67 -12.35
N LYS A 254 21.81 16.58 -13.15
CA LYS A 254 21.87 17.12 -14.50
C LYS A 254 21.05 16.25 -15.46
N VAL A 255 19.74 16.44 -15.39
CA VAL A 255 18.73 15.69 -16.16
C VAL A 255 17.79 16.66 -16.86
N ASN A 256 17.16 16.24 -17.95
CA ASN A 256 16.04 16.98 -18.54
C ASN A 256 14.75 16.19 -18.35
N SER A 257 13.66 16.90 -18.03
CA SER A 257 12.31 16.36 -18.14
C SER A 257 12.04 16.02 -19.60
N ASN A 258 11.55 14.82 -19.87
CA ASN A 258 11.20 14.40 -21.23
C ASN A 258 9.69 14.52 -21.42
N THR A 259 8.95 13.66 -20.75
CA THR A 259 7.51 13.45 -20.88
C THR A 259 6.99 12.69 -19.65
N GLN A 260 5.66 12.68 -19.49
CA GLN A 260 4.99 11.72 -18.62
C GLN A 260 4.80 10.40 -19.38
N SER A 261 5.35 9.29 -18.88
CA SER A 261 5.17 7.98 -19.52
C SER A 261 3.77 7.41 -19.25
N GLU A 262 3.24 7.72 -18.07
CA GLU A 262 1.89 7.43 -17.61
C GLU A 262 1.43 8.68 -16.84
N ILE A 263 0.11 8.89 -16.68
CA ILE A 263 -0.42 10.01 -15.91
C ILE A 263 0.19 9.99 -14.50
N GLY A 264 0.76 11.12 -14.09
CA GLY A 264 1.42 11.26 -12.79
C GLY A 264 2.86 10.75 -12.70
N ILE A 265 3.41 10.09 -13.73
CA ILE A 265 4.80 9.59 -13.73
C ILE A 265 5.70 10.47 -14.59
N MET A 266 6.56 11.26 -13.95
CA MET A 266 7.56 12.06 -14.64
C MET A 266 8.80 11.23 -15.03
N SER A 267 9.24 11.33 -16.28
CA SER A 267 10.47 10.70 -16.76
C SER A 267 11.61 11.72 -17.00
N TRP A 268 12.83 11.29 -16.67
CA TRP A 268 14.05 12.07 -16.71
C TRP A 268 15.06 11.43 -17.66
N GLU A 269 15.81 12.25 -18.39
CA GLU A 269 16.92 11.79 -19.23
C GLU A 269 18.24 12.42 -18.76
N CYS A 270 19.26 11.60 -18.50
CA CYS A 270 20.56 12.07 -18.04
C CYS A 270 21.30 12.91 -19.10
N LYS A 271 21.70 14.12 -18.74
CA LYS A 271 22.49 15.04 -19.57
C LYS A 271 23.93 15.23 -19.09
N ASN A 272 24.38 14.42 -18.12
CA ASN A 272 25.79 14.35 -17.79
C ASN A 272 26.56 13.58 -18.87
N THR A 273 27.40 14.29 -19.63
CA THR A 273 28.23 13.73 -20.71
C THR A 273 29.28 12.74 -20.19
N GLN A 274 29.67 12.85 -18.91
CA GLN A 274 30.60 11.96 -18.22
C GLN A 274 29.91 10.78 -17.51
N CYS A 275 28.62 10.56 -17.76
CA CYS A 275 27.86 9.46 -17.14
C CYS A 275 28.45 8.08 -17.53
N LEU A 276 28.46 7.14 -16.58
CA LEU A 276 29.06 5.80 -16.69
C LEU A 276 28.54 4.95 -17.86
N LYS A 277 27.36 5.25 -18.40
CA LYS A 277 26.77 4.53 -19.53
C LYS A 277 25.94 5.47 -20.40
N ARG A 278 26.27 5.55 -21.69
CA ARG A 278 25.55 6.34 -22.72
C ARG A 278 25.30 5.47 -23.96
N SER A 279 24.30 5.82 -24.76
CA SER A 279 23.98 5.10 -26.01
C SER A 279 25.03 5.34 -27.10
N LYS A 280 24.95 4.57 -28.20
CA LYS A 280 25.76 4.79 -29.42
C LYS A 280 25.58 6.20 -30.01
N SER A 281 24.37 6.76 -29.91
CA SER A 281 24.03 8.14 -30.31
C SER A 281 24.33 9.18 -29.22
N ASN A 282 25.14 8.84 -28.22
CA ASN A 282 25.50 9.69 -27.08
C ASN A 282 24.28 10.20 -26.28
N ARG A 283 23.20 9.40 -26.18
CA ARG A 283 22.01 9.69 -25.39
C ARG A 283 22.15 9.12 -23.97
N GLY A 284 21.65 9.85 -22.97
CA GLY A 284 21.65 9.38 -21.58
C GLY A 284 20.53 8.38 -21.27
N LYS A 285 20.69 7.63 -20.17
CA LYS A 285 19.64 6.73 -19.65
C LYS A 285 18.38 7.52 -19.30
N ARG A 286 17.22 7.00 -19.70
CA ARG A 286 15.88 7.44 -19.27
C ARG A 286 15.44 6.68 -18.03
N PHE A 287 14.82 7.36 -17.08
CA PHE A 287 14.35 6.77 -15.83
C PHE A 287 13.26 7.64 -15.19
N SER A 288 12.47 7.08 -14.28
CA SER A 288 11.55 7.77 -13.38
C SER A 288 11.75 7.31 -11.95
N LEU A 289 11.17 8.01 -10.97
CA LEU A 289 11.20 7.56 -9.57
C LEU A 289 10.65 6.13 -9.43
N LYS A 290 9.50 5.81 -10.07
CA LYS A 290 8.94 4.45 -10.15
C LYS A 290 9.98 3.42 -10.61
N THR A 291 10.73 3.71 -11.69
CA THR A 291 11.76 2.78 -12.17
C THR A 291 12.94 2.65 -11.22
N ILE A 292 13.31 3.72 -10.50
CA ILE A 292 14.39 3.64 -9.50
C ILE A 292 13.95 2.74 -8.35
N MET A 293 12.75 2.97 -7.81
CA MET A 293 12.20 2.20 -6.69
C MET A 293 12.02 0.72 -7.04
N THR A 294 11.59 0.40 -8.26
CA THR A 294 11.36 -0.99 -8.68
C THR A 294 12.64 -1.73 -9.03
N GLN A 295 13.67 -1.04 -9.55
CA GLN A 295 14.93 -1.67 -9.94
C GLN A 295 15.96 -1.76 -8.81
N SER A 296 15.90 -0.87 -7.80
CA SER A 296 16.92 -0.79 -6.74
C SER A 296 17.01 -2.05 -5.85
N ASN A 297 15.92 -2.81 -5.76
CA ASN A 297 15.79 -3.98 -4.88
C ASN A 297 15.63 -5.31 -5.63
N GLN A 298 15.99 -5.36 -6.92
CA GLN A 298 16.03 -6.61 -7.70
C GLN A 298 17.24 -7.46 -7.31
N LYS A 299 17.11 -8.15 -6.17
CA LYS A 299 18.11 -9.04 -5.60
C LYS A 299 17.55 -10.47 -5.53
N LYS A 300 18.44 -11.46 -5.50
CA LYS A 300 18.07 -12.88 -5.38
C LYS A 300 17.18 -13.18 -4.18
N GLU A 301 17.42 -12.50 -3.05
CA GLU A 301 16.61 -12.62 -1.82
C GLU A 301 15.15 -12.14 -1.96
N ASN A 302 14.86 -11.34 -3.00
CA ASN A 302 13.54 -10.77 -3.29
C ASN A 302 12.85 -11.44 -4.49
N GLU A 303 13.42 -12.53 -5.03
CA GLU A 303 12.82 -13.24 -6.17
C GLU A 303 11.51 -13.92 -5.76
N ILE A 304 10.49 -13.78 -6.60
CA ILE A 304 9.22 -14.51 -6.48
C ILE A 304 9.33 -15.80 -7.29
N SER A 305 8.93 -16.93 -6.71
CA SER A 305 9.02 -18.21 -7.40
C SER A 305 8.17 -18.21 -8.68
N SER A 306 8.68 -18.84 -9.74
CA SER A 306 7.96 -18.99 -11.00
C SER A 306 6.64 -19.73 -10.83
N THR A 307 6.58 -20.69 -9.91
CA THR A 307 5.35 -21.41 -9.54
C THR A 307 4.27 -20.46 -9.01
N PHE A 308 4.65 -19.50 -8.17
CA PHE A 308 3.73 -18.52 -7.62
C PHE A 308 3.25 -17.53 -8.68
N ILE A 309 4.17 -17.03 -9.52
CA ILE A 309 3.83 -16.16 -10.66
C ILE A 309 2.85 -16.88 -11.59
N ASN A 310 3.09 -18.16 -11.90
CA ASN A 310 2.20 -18.93 -12.77
C ASN A 310 0.81 -19.15 -12.17
N LYS A 311 0.68 -19.32 -10.84
CA LYS A 311 -0.63 -19.40 -10.16
C LYS A 311 -1.46 -18.14 -10.42
N TRP A 312 -0.84 -16.97 -10.32
CA TRP A 312 -1.48 -15.66 -10.46
C TRP A 312 -1.37 -15.07 -11.88
N ARG A 313 -1.02 -15.89 -12.88
CA ARG A 313 -1.00 -15.46 -14.30
C ARG A 313 -2.40 -15.47 -14.92
N ARG A 314 -3.33 -16.23 -14.35
CA ARG A 314 -4.74 -16.21 -14.73
C ARG A 314 -5.44 -15.13 -13.92
N ASP A 315 -6.27 -14.36 -14.59
CA ASP A 315 -7.15 -13.35 -14.01
C ASP A 315 -8.24 -14.00 -13.14
N ILE A 316 -8.68 -15.22 -13.45
CA ILE A 316 -9.58 -16.01 -12.59
C ILE A 316 -8.78 -17.02 -11.77
N VAL A 317 -8.86 -16.91 -10.44
CA VAL A 317 -8.13 -17.77 -9.50
C VAL A 317 -9.10 -18.38 -8.49
N ARG A 318 -9.06 -19.71 -8.38
CA ARG A 318 -9.91 -20.48 -7.48
C ARG A 318 -9.16 -20.87 -6.21
N PHE A 319 -9.70 -20.47 -5.06
CA PHE A 319 -9.24 -20.93 -3.74
C PHE A 319 -10.39 -20.83 -2.73
N ASN A 320 -10.32 -21.64 -1.67
CA ASN A 320 -11.43 -21.80 -0.74
C ASN A 320 -11.61 -20.57 0.17
N PRO A 321 -12.85 -20.19 0.50
CA PRO A 321 -13.11 -19.18 1.53
C PRO A 321 -12.69 -19.66 2.92
N VAL A 322 -12.48 -18.71 3.83
CA VAL A 322 -12.17 -19.01 5.22
C VAL A 322 -13.34 -19.72 5.89
N ILE A 323 -13.10 -20.90 6.45
CA ILE A 323 -14.09 -21.66 7.23
C ILE A 323 -14.18 -21.05 8.63
N LYS A 324 -15.27 -20.35 8.90
CA LYS A 324 -15.47 -19.57 10.14
C LYS A 324 -16.29 -20.31 11.19
N ILE A 325 -17.19 -21.17 10.74
CA ILE A 325 -18.14 -21.89 11.57
C ILE A 325 -17.68 -23.35 11.63
N ASN A 326 -17.49 -23.88 12.84
CA ASN A 326 -17.24 -25.30 13.01
C ASN A 326 -18.52 -26.11 12.84
N SER A 327 -18.42 -27.44 12.86
CA SER A 327 -19.56 -28.37 12.84
C SER A 327 -20.60 -28.14 13.95
N HIS A 328 -20.26 -27.36 14.98
CA HIS A 328 -21.11 -27.04 16.12
C HIS A 328 -21.72 -25.62 16.05
N GLY A 329 -21.61 -24.93 14.91
CA GLY A 329 -22.20 -23.60 14.74
C GLY A 329 -21.43 -22.44 15.39
N LYS A 330 -20.27 -22.70 16.00
CA LYS A 330 -19.47 -21.69 16.72
C LYS A 330 -18.51 -20.97 15.78
N ASN A 331 -18.47 -19.62 15.85
CA ASN A 331 -17.47 -18.83 15.15
C ASN A 331 -16.09 -19.06 15.81
N ILE A 332 -15.19 -19.70 15.07
CA ILE A 332 -13.84 -20.09 15.54
C ILE A 332 -12.91 -18.86 15.60
N LEU A 333 -13.14 -17.89 14.72
CA LEU A 333 -12.29 -16.71 14.56
C LEU A 333 -12.79 -15.49 15.33
N GLY A 334 -14.00 -15.54 15.88
CA GLY A 334 -14.64 -14.43 16.61
C GLY A 334 -14.95 -13.19 15.77
N HIS A 335 -14.54 -13.18 14.50
CA HIS A 335 -14.78 -12.12 13.52
C HIS A 335 -15.62 -12.65 12.36
N THR A 336 -16.48 -11.82 11.77
CA THR A 336 -17.50 -12.29 10.81
C THR A 336 -17.06 -12.38 9.37
N ALA A 337 -16.12 -11.54 8.94
CA ALA A 337 -15.79 -11.41 7.52
C ALA A 337 -14.30 -11.57 7.13
N PRO A 338 -13.51 -12.57 7.62
CA PRO A 338 -12.17 -12.77 7.09
C PRO A 338 -12.18 -13.19 5.61
N PHE A 339 -11.23 -12.64 4.84
CA PHE A 339 -10.82 -13.15 3.53
C PHE A 339 -9.62 -14.11 3.66
N PRO A 340 -9.39 -15.01 2.66
CA PRO A 340 -8.31 -16.00 2.69
C PRO A 340 -6.90 -15.39 2.67
N GLU A 341 -5.92 -16.12 3.22
CA GLU A 341 -4.51 -15.69 3.22
C GLU A 341 -3.92 -15.53 1.81
N ASP A 342 -4.47 -16.21 0.80
CA ASP A 342 -4.04 -16.13 -0.60
C ASP A 342 -4.03 -14.70 -1.16
N ILE A 343 -5.03 -13.88 -0.81
CA ILE A 343 -5.15 -12.49 -1.29
C ILE A 343 -4.02 -11.60 -0.78
N PRO A 344 -3.79 -11.48 0.55
CA PRO A 344 -2.67 -10.70 1.06
C PRO A 344 -1.32 -11.35 0.69
N GLU A 345 -1.21 -12.68 0.60
CA GLU A 345 0.04 -13.33 0.16
C GLU A 345 0.42 -12.89 -1.26
N PHE A 346 -0.55 -12.89 -2.19
CA PHE A 346 -0.39 -12.36 -3.54
C PHE A 346 0.06 -10.91 -3.54
N ALA A 347 -0.71 -10.04 -2.90
CA ALA A 347 -0.42 -8.62 -2.89
C ALA A 347 0.95 -8.30 -2.29
N ILE A 348 1.29 -8.90 -1.15
CA ILE A 348 2.53 -8.64 -0.42
C ILE A 348 3.74 -9.14 -1.20
N LYS A 349 3.66 -10.33 -1.81
CA LYS A 349 4.75 -10.85 -2.64
C LYS A 349 4.95 -10.03 -3.92
N MET A 350 3.87 -9.63 -4.59
CA MET A 350 3.95 -8.93 -5.88
C MET A 350 4.33 -7.45 -5.75
N TYR A 351 3.91 -6.77 -4.68
CA TYR A 351 3.93 -5.30 -4.62
C TYR A 351 4.68 -4.70 -3.43
N SER A 352 5.43 -5.51 -2.66
CA SER A 352 6.27 -5.02 -1.56
C SER A 352 7.60 -5.76 -1.42
N TYR A 353 8.56 -5.14 -0.75
CA TYR A 353 9.83 -5.76 -0.34
C TYR A 353 9.83 -6.13 1.16
N PRO A 354 10.67 -7.09 1.59
CA PRO A 354 10.85 -7.40 3.00
C PRO A 354 11.16 -6.15 3.83
N GLY A 355 10.61 -6.08 5.05
CA GLY A 355 10.74 -4.94 5.95
C GLY A 355 9.80 -3.76 5.68
N GLU A 356 9.06 -3.75 4.57
CA GLU A 356 8.11 -2.68 4.27
C GLU A 356 6.83 -2.75 5.13
N LEU A 357 6.17 -1.59 5.25
CA LEU A 357 4.94 -1.38 6.03
C LEU A 357 3.70 -1.69 5.17
N ILE A 358 2.88 -2.64 5.63
CA ILE A 358 1.67 -3.11 4.95
C ILE A 358 0.47 -2.75 5.82
N LEU A 359 -0.48 -1.97 5.29
CA LEU A 359 -1.64 -1.51 6.05
C LEU A 359 -2.93 -2.19 5.58
N ASP A 360 -3.73 -2.60 6.56
CA ASP A 360 -5.14 -2.93 6.39
C ASP A 360 -6.01 -1.94 7.19
N PRO A 361 -6.68 -0.97 6.54
CA PRO A 361 -7.55 0.00 7.22
C PRO A 361 -8.83 -0.63 7.81
N PHE A 362 -9.20 -1.84 7.38
CA PHE A 362 -10.36 -2.58 7.87
C PHE A 362 -9.92 -3.99 8.31
N ALA A 363 -9.01 -4.03 9.27
CA ALA A 363 -8.20 -5.22 9.53
C ALA A 363 -8.99 -6.42 10.03
N GLY A 364 -10.10 -6.20 10.74
CA GLY A 364 -10.98 -7.25 11.23
C GLY A 364 -10.24 -8.36 11.97
N SER A 365 -10.10 -9.53 11.36
CA SER A 365 -9.36 -10.68 11.94
C SER A 365 -7.82 -10.61 11.83
N PHE A 366 -7.28 -9.53 11.25
CA PHE A 366 -5.85 -9.27 11.06
C PHE A 366 -5.12 -10.22 10.09
N THR A 367 -5.83 -10.87 9.16
CA THR A 367 -5.25 -11.74 8.12
C THR A 367 -4.09 -11.07 7.39
N THR A 368 -4.29 -9.84 6.89
CA THR A 368 -3.25 -9.08 6.19
C THR A 368 -1.99 -8.91 7.02
N ALA A 369 -2.13 -8.50 8.28
CA ALA A 369 -0.99 -8.23 9.14
C ALA A 369 -0.24 -9.50 9.53
N ILE A 370 -0.96 -10.61 9.73
CA ILE A 370 -0.39 -11.94 9.99
C ILE A 370 0.45 -12.39 8.78
N VAL A 371 -0.11 -12.31 7.57
CA VAL A 371 0.60 -12.72 6.34
C VAL A 371 1.79 -11.80 6.06
N ALA A 372 1.67 -10.49 6.30
CA ALA A 372 2.80 -9.56 6.21
C ALA A 372 3.95 -9.98 7.12
N LYS A 373 3.67 -10.30 8.39
CA LYS A 373 4.70 -10.78 9.34
C LYS A 373 5.30 -12.11 8.89
N LYS A 374 4.50 -13.09 8.44
CA LYS A 374 4.99 -14.38 7.90
C LYS A 374 5.97 -14.17 6.73
N LEU A 375 5.72 -13.17 5.89
CA LEU A 375 6.55 -12.82 4.75
C LEU A 375 7.67 -11.82 5.08
N GLY A 376 7.92 -11.52 6.36
CA GLY A 376 9.01 -10.64 6.79
C GLY A 376 8.78 -9.15 6.54
N ARG A 377 7.52 -8.72 6.39
CA ARG A 377 7.07 -7.33 6.38
C ARG A 377 6.49 -6.94 7.75
N ILE A 378 6.17 -5.67 7.93
CA ILE A 378 5.48 -5.17 9.13
C ILE A 378 4.01 -4.98 8.77
N GLY A 379 3.15 -5.79 9.37
CA GLY A 379 1.70 -5.71 9.20
C GLY A 379 1.08 -4.71 10.17
N ILE A 380 0.27 -3.79 9.67
CA ILE A 380 -0.47 -2.79 10.43
C ILE A 380 -1.95 -3.00 10.15
N GLY A 381 -2.78 -3.02 11.19
CA GLY A 381 -4.22 -3.13 11.05
C GLY A 381 -4.96 -2.15 11.94
N ILE A 382 -6.05 -1.58 11.41
CA ILE A 382 -6.96 -0.71 12.15
C ILE A 382 -8.28 -1.44 12.39
N GLU A 383 -8.75 -1.43 13.64
CA GLU A 383 -10.03 -2.02 14.03
C GLU A 383 -10.76 -1.11 15.04
N ILE A 384 -12.04 -0.84 14.80
CA ILE A 384 -12.81 0.10 15.61
C ILE A 384 -13.39 -0.56 16.87
N ASN A 385 -13.72 -1.86 16.82
CA ASN A 385 -14.48 -2.51 17.88
C ASN A 385 -13.59 -3.35 18.81
N LYS A 386 -12.74 -2.66 19.58
CA LYS A 386 -11.77 -3.27 20.51
C LYS A 386 -12.42 -4.20 21.53
N SER A 387 -13.52 -3.78 22.15
CA SER A 387 -14.20 -4.56 23.21
C SER A 387 -14.71 -5.89 22.68
N MET A 388 -15.17 -5.93 21.43
CA MET A 388 -15.73 -7.14 20.82
C MET A 388 -14.66 -8.07 20.25
N PHE A 389 -13.61 -7.54 19.61
CA PHE A 389 -12.71 -8.37 18.79
C PHE A 389 -11.31 -8.57 19.36
N ARG A 390 -10.88 -7.82 20.38
CA ARG A 390 -9.48 -7.86 20.85
C ARG A 390 -9.01 -9.27 21.22
N GLU A 391 -9.77 -10.00 22.03
CA GLU A 391 -9.38 -11.35 22.45
C GLU A 391 -9.29 -12.32 21.27
N ALA A 392 -10.27 -12.25 20.35
CA ALA A 392 -10.31 -13.09 19.16
C ALA A 392 -9.13 -12.80 18.21
N ILE A 393 -8.81 -11.52 18.01
CA ILE A 393 -7.65 -11.08 17.19
C ILE A 393 -6.35 -11.58 17.79
N ILE A 394 -6.13 -11.38 19.10
CA ILE A 394 -4.90 -11.80 19.78
C ILE A 394 -4.75 -13.32 19.69
N LYS A 395 -5.82 -14.07 19.96
CA LYS A 395 -5.82 -15.54 19.84
C LYS A 395 -5.50 -15.97 18.40
N ASN A 396 -6.06 -15.29 17.40
CA ASN A 396 -5.79 -15.57 15.99
C ASN A 396 -4.32 -15.31 15.64
N ILE A 397 -3.73 -14.22 16.13
CA ILE A 397 -2.30 -13.94 15.91
C ILE A 397 -1.43 -15.05 16.50
N TYR A 398 -1.63 -15.40 17.79
CA TYR A 398 -0.85 -16.47 18.43
C TYR A 398 -1.02 -17.83 17.76
N LYS A 399 -2.20 -18.15 17.23
CA LYS A 399 -2.42 -19.40 16.49
C LYS A 399 -1.48 -19.57 15.28
N HIS A 400 -1.03 -18.47 14.68
CA HIS A 400 -0.22 -18.50 13.46
C HIS A 400 1.29 -18.46 13.71
N PHE A 401 1.73 -18.28 14.95
CA PHE A 401 3.15 -18.23 15.31
C PHE A 401 3.39 -19.15 16.52
N GLU A 402 4.22 -20.18 16.33
CA GLU A 402 4.61 -21.06 17.43
C GLU A 402 5.24 -20.23 18.57
N GLN A 403 4.86 -20.55 19.81
CA GLN A 403 5.58 -20.00 20.96
C GLN A 403 6.91 -20.74 21.08
N PRO A 404 8.07 -20.05 21.15
CA PRO A 404 9.33 -20.72 21.38
C PRO A 404 9.30 -21.46 22.73
N LEU A 405 9.89 -22.66 22.77
CA LEU A 405 10.01 -23.47 23.99
C LEU A 405 10.87 -22.82 25.10
N PHE A 406 11.57 -21.73 24.79
CA PHE A 406 12.44 -20.99 25.71
C PHE A 406 12.08 -19.51 25.73
N ASP A 407 12.22 -18.92 26.91
CA ASP A 407 11.67 -17.67 27.47
C ASP A 407 12.03 -16.35 26.75
N ASP A 408 12.43 -16.38 25.48
CA ASP A 408 12.50 -15.18 24.67
C ASP A 408 11.07 -14.80 24.29
N LYS A 409 10.46 -13.91 25.07
CA LYS A 409 9.18 -13.26 24.74
C LYS A 409 9.31 -12.57 23.38
N ILE A 410 9.01 -13.29 22.29
CA ILE A 410 8.85 -12.69 20.98
C ILE A 410 7.65 -11.75 21.09
N ASN A 411 7.92 -10.45 21.02
CA ASN A 411 6.83 -9.47 20.97
C ASN A 411 6.17 -9.58 19.59
N LEU A 412 5.15 -10.44 19.48
CA LEU A 412 4.49 -10.78 18.21
C LEU A 412 3.68 -9.61 17.67
N PHE A 413 3.14 -8.78 18.57
CA PHE A 413 2.34 -7.61 18.23
C PHE A 413 2.53 -6.47 19.23
N SER A 414 2.17 -5.26 18.83
CA SER A 414 2.04 -4.10 19.69
C SER A 414 0.67 -3.45 19.46
N GLU A 415 0.13 -2.77 20.47
CA GLU A 415 -1.18 -2.13 20.42
C GLU A 415 -1.08 -0.62 20.66
N LEU A 416 -1.91 0.15 19.96
CA LEU A 416 -2.12 1.58 20.18
C LEU A 416 -3.63 1.84 20.29
N ASP A 417 -4.05 2.52 21.34
CA ASP A 417 -5.43 2.95 21.53
C ASP A 417 -5.63 4.38 21.03
N CYS A 418 -6.61 4.56 20.14
CA CYS A 418 -7.01 5.81 19.49
C CYS A 418 -8.55 5.97 19.49
N LEU A 419 -9.27 5.19 20.30
CA LEU A 419 -10.73 5.27 20.46
C LEU A 419 -11.18 6.56 21.15
#